data_AF-A0A3R6L963-F1
#
_entry.id   AF-A0A3R6L963-F1
#
_cell.length_a   1.000
_cell.length_b   1.000
_cell.length_c   1.000
_cell.angle_alpha   90.00
_cell.angle_beta   90.00
_cell.angle_gamma   90.00
#
_symmetry.space_group_name_H-M   'P 1'
#
loop_
_entity.id
_entity.type
_entity.pdbx_description
1 polymer ?
#
loop_
_entity_poly.entity_id
_entity_poly.type
_entity_poly.pdbx_seq_one_letter_code
_entity_poly.pdbx_strand_id
1 'polypeptide(L)' 'MTQVELAALIGCNKQYLHKILCGERSGKKYLEDISRVLDIEVAA' A
#
# COMPACT_ATOMS: atom_id res chain seq x y z
N MET A 1 -0.34 8.05 -10.22
CA MET A 1 -0.26 6.60 -9.94
C MET A 1 -1.62 6.09 -9.52
N THR A 2 -2.07 4.98 -10.11
CA THR A 2 -3.30 4.27 -9.75
C THR A 2 -3.02 3.21 -8.67
N GLN A 3 -4.06 2.73 -7.97
CA GLN A 3 -3.91 1.61 -7.03
C GLN A 3 -3.40 0.33 -7.72
N VAL A 4 -3.69 0.14 -9.02
CA VAL A 4 -3.20 -1.02 -9.78
C VAL A 4 -1.70 -0.93 -10.01
N GLU A 5 -1.20 0.26 -10.37
CA GLU A 5 0.24 0.52 -10.55
C GLU A 5 1.00 0.37 -9.23
N LEU A 6 0.47 0.94 -8.14
CA LEU A 6 1.07 0.80 -6.81
C LEU A 6 1.13 -0.68 -6.39
N ALA A 7 0.04 -1.43 -6.58
CA ALA A 7 -0.02 -2.85 -6.28
C ALA A 7 1.04 -3.66 -7.06
N ALA A 8 1.23 -3.35 -8.34
CA ALA A 8 2.26 -3.98 -9.16
C ALA A 8 3.68 -3.65 -8.65
N LEU A 9 3.95 -2.40 -8.27
CA LEU A 9 5.26 -1.97 -7.76
C LEU A 9 5.64 -2.62 -6.44
N ILE A 10 4.68 -2.81 -5.53
CA ILE A 10 4.92 -3.41 -4.20
C ILE A 10 4.69 -4.94 -4.17
N GLY A 11 4.40 -5.56 -5.31
CA GLY A 11 4.12 -7.00 -5.39
C GLY A 11 2.88 -7.44 -4.60
N CYS A 12 1.87 -6.58 -4.53
CA CYS A 12 0.63 -6.82 -3.80
C CYS A 12 -0.55 -7.05 -4.77
N ASN A 13 -1.56 -7.80 -4.33
CA ASN A 13 -2.81 -7.90 -5.07
C ASN A 13 -3.62 -6.58 -4.94
N LYS A 14 -4.18 -6.08 -6.05
CA LYS A 14 -4.95 -4.82 -6.06
C LYS A 14 -6.10 -4.76 -5.05
N GLN A 15 -6.83 -5.86 -4.86
CA GLN A 15 -7.95 -5.93 -3.91
C GLN A 15 -7.44 -5.93 -2.47
N TYR A 16 -6.27 -6.51 -2.24
CA TYR A 16 -5.62 -6.47 -0.93
C TYR A 16 -5.13 -5.06 -0.60
N LEU A 17 -4.48 -4.38 -1.55
CA LEU A 17 -4.08 -2.98 -1.42
C LEU A 17 -5.29 -2.07 -1.16
N HIS A 18 -6.39 -2.25 -1.91
CA HIS A 18 -7.62 -1.51 -1.69
C HIS A 18 -8.13 -1.64 -0.24
N LYS A 19 -8.18 -2.87 0.29
CA LYS A 19 -8.58 -3.13 1.67
C LYS A 19 -7.66 -2.52 2.71
N ILE A 20 -6.36 -2.41 2.43
CA ILE A 20 -5.41 -1.70 3.30
C ILE A 20 -5.74 -0.21 3.32
N LEU A 21 -5.90 0.41 2.14
CA LEU A 21 -6.16 1.84 2.01
C LEU A 21 -7.52 2.26 2.59
N CYS A 22 -8.51 1.36 2.58
CA CYS A 22 -9.82 1.58 3.21
C CYS A 22 -9.88 1.18 4.69
N GLY A 23 -8.79 0.66 5.27
CA GLY A 23 -8.74 0.26 6.69
C GLY A 23 -9.42 -1.07 7.02
N GLU A 24 -9.89 -1.83 6.02
CA GLU A 24 -10.50 -3.15 6.19
C GLU A 24 -9.47 -4.26 6.50
N ARG A 25 -8.20 -4.04 6.17
CA ARG A 25 -7.09 -4.95 6.44
C ARG A 25 -5.90 -4.18 7.01
N SER A 26 -5.17 -4.84 7.91
CA SER A 26 -3.90 -4.29 8.40
C SER A 26 -2.90 -4.17 7.26
N GLY A 27 -2.33 -2.96 7.09
CA GLY A 27 -1.27 -2.68 6.14
C GLY A 27 0.13 -3.08 6.60
N LYS A 28 0.30 -3.68 7.80
CA LYS A 28 1.61 -3.85 8.47
C LYS A 28 2.72 -4.41 7.57
N LYS A 29 2.39 -5.37 6.70
CA LYS A 29 3.35 -5.97 5.77
C LYS A 29 3.80 -5.02 4.64
N TYR A 30 2.91 -4.15 4.17
CA TYR A 30 3.11 -3.34 2.95
C TYR A 30 3.29 -1.85 3.24
N LEU A 31 3.12 -1.40 4.49
CA LEU A 31 3.15 0.01 4.88
C LEU A 31 4.49 0.68 4.56
N GLU A 32 5.60 0.00 4.81
CA GLU A 32 6.95 0.48 4.48
C GLU A 32 7.20 0.56 2.97
N ASP A 33 6.69 -0.39 2.19
CA ASP A 33 6.85 -0.37 0.73
C ASP A 33 5.96 0.71 0.10
N ILE A 34 4.73 0.88 0.61
CA ILE A 34 3.82 1.95 0.21
C ILE A 34 4.45 3.31 0.52
N SER A 35 5.02 3.49 1.71
CA SER A 35 5.65 4.75 2.11
C SER A 35 6.87 5.08 1.25
N ARG A 36 7.70 4.07 0.92
CA ARG A 36 8.85 4.22 0.03
C ARG A 36 8.45 4.60 -1.40
N VAL A 37 7.42 3.96 -1.96
CA VAL A 37 6.99 4.23 -3.34
C VAL A 37 6.27 5.56 -3.47
N LEU A 38 5.52 5.96 -2.43
CA LEU A 38 4.79 7.23 -2.40
C LEU A 38 5.64 8.40 -1.91
N ASP A 39 6.85 8.13 -1.42
CA ASP A 39 7.75 9.12 -0.81
C ASP A 39 7.08 9.91 0.32
N ILE A 40 6.49 9.18 1.27
CA ILE A 40 5.80 9.73 2.44
C ILE A 40 6.34 9.13 3.73
N GLU A 41 6.20 9.87 4.84
CA GLU A 41 6.50 9.35 6.17
C GLU A 41 5.34 8.52 6.72
N VAL A 42 5.69 7.43 7.40
CA VAL A 42 4.72 6.65 8.18
C VAL A 42 4.52 7.35 9.53
N ALA A 43 3.29 7.76 9.82
CA ALA A 43 2.94 8.29 11.13
C ALA A 43 3.02 7.18 12.20
N ALA A 44 3.64 7.51 13.34
CA ALA A 44 3.87 6.61 14.47
C ALA A 44 2.57 6.28 15.25
#